data_AF-A0A7K0L4M9-F1
#
_entry.id   AF-A0A7K0L4M9-F1
#
_cell.length_a   1.000
_cell.length_b   1.000
_cell.length_c   1.000
_cell.angle_alpha   90.00
_cell.angle_beta   90.00
_cell.angle_gamma   90.00
#
_symmetry.space_group_name_H-M   'P 1'
#
loop_
_entity.id
_entity.type
_entity.pdbx_description
1 polymer ?
#
loop_
_entity_poly.entity_id
_entity_poly.type
_entity_poly.pdbx_seq_one_letter_code
_entity_poly.pdbx_strand_id
1 'polypeptide(L)'
;EAAWLAQNGVSELFLVSENTTSYGKDLGDLKLMEKILHEFAEIEGVERVRLSYLQPAEMRPSLLQAMIETDKVAPYFDLSFQHTSPTVLRRMRRFGDSEKFLHLISQIRALSPEAGIRSNFIVGFPGETQADYGDLADFITAAKLDAVGIFGYSDEDNTEALDLSDKVEEEVIRERVEALSSLADEMVSLRAQARIGESVRVLIEDAELQEGRAAHQGPEVDGTTTFIGTNFEVGQYIDAVVIDSMGADLVAQVQ
;
A
#
# COMPACT_ATOMS: atom_id res chain seq x y z
N GLU A 1 -24.17 4.00 3.92
CA GLU A 1 -23.70 2.70 3.40
C GLU A 1 -22.91 1.92 4.44
N ALA A 2 -21.79 2.44 4.96
CA ALA A 2 -20.98 1.78 5.98
C ALA A 2 -21.78 1.20 7.17
N ALA A 3 -22.69 1.98 7.77
CA ALA A 3 -23.53 1.49 8.87
C ALA A 3 -24.45 0.31 8.46
N TRP A 4 -24.92 0.28 7.21
CA TRP A 4 -25.71 -0.84 6.70
C TRP A 4 -24.84 -2.08 6.47
N LEU A 5 -23.62 -1.92 5.95
CA LEU A 5 -22.66 -3.02 5.82
C LEU A 5 -22.33 -3.64 7.19
N ALA A 6 -22.06 -2.81 8.19
CA ALA A 6 -21.78 -3.25 9.56
C ALA A 6 -22.95 -4.04 10.17
N GLN A 7 -24.19 -3.59 9.96
CA GLN A 7 -25.40 -4.33 10.38
C GLN A 7 -25.56 -5.69 9.69
N ASN A 8 -24.88 -5.90 8.55
CA ASN A 8 -24.86 -7.17 7.82
C ASN A 8 -23.57 -7.98 8.08
N GLY A 9 -22.82 -7.66 9.14
CA GLY A 9 -21.67 -8.45 9.59
C GLY A 9 -20.32 -8.07 8.98
N VAL A 10 -20.25 -6.97 8.22
CA VAL A 10 -18.97 -6.46 7.70
C VAL A 10 -18.20 -5.73 8.81
N SER A 11 -16.96 -6.15 9.06
CA SER A 11 -16.10 -5.61 10.12
C SER A 11 -14.92 -4.77 9.62
N GLU A 12 -14.47 -4.96 8.37
CA GLU A 12 -13.47 -4.11 7.70
C GLU A 12 -14.14 -3.26 6.60
N LEU A 13 -13.96 -1.94 6.68
CA LEU A 13 -14.34 -0.99 5.63
C LEU A 13 -13.11 -0.63 4.79
N PHE A 14 -13.21 -0.82 3.47
CA PHE A 14 -12.15 -0.44 2.54
C PHE A 14 -12.60 0.74 1.66
N LEU A 15 -11.98 1.90 1.89
CA LEU A 15 -12.31 3.15 1.21
C LEU A 15 -11.50 3.25 -0.09
N VAL A 16 -12.21 3.21 -1.22
CA VAL A 16 -11.64 3.22 -2.56
C VAL A 16 -12.19 4.37 -3.40
N SER A 17 -11.34 4.96 -4.23
CA SER A 17 -11.68 5.96 -5.24
C SER A 17 -10.51 6.10 -6.22
N GLU A 18 -10.65 6.93 -7.26
CA GLU A 18 -9.51 7.26 -8.14
C GLU A 18 -8.39 8.01 -7.39
N ASN A 19 -8.76 8.85 -6.41
CA ASN A 19 -7.83 9.57 -5.56
C ASN A 19 -8.47 9.89 -4.20
N THR A 20 -8.21 9.02 -3.22
CA THR A 20 -8.87 9.09 -1.91
C THR A 20 -8.40 10.29 -1.09
N THR A 21 -7.18 10.79 -1.31
CA THR A 21 -6.66 11.98 -0.59
C THR A 21 -7.37 13.28 -0.98
N SER A 22 -8.09 13.27 -2.12
CA SER A 22 -8.85 14.40 -2.66
C SER A 22 -10.29 14.52 -2.16
N TYR A 23 -10.79 13.53 -1.42
CA TYR A 23 -12.18 13.53 -0.98
C TYR A 23 -12.53 14.80 -0.18
N GLY A 24 -13.61 15.48 -0.60
CA GLY A 24 -14.07 16.74 -0.03
C GLY A 24 -13.65 18.00 -0.80
N LYS A 25 -12.73 17.91 -1.76
CA LYS A 25 -12.33 19.04 -2.63
C LYS A 25 -13.52 19.64 -3.39
N ASP A 26 -14.32 18.78 -4.01
CA ASP A 26 -15.53 19.13 -4.76
C ASP A 26 -16.66 19.66 -3.85
N LEU A 27 -16.63 19.28 -2.57
CA LEU A 27 -17.56 19.72 -1.53
C LEU A 27 -17.10 21.00 -0.80
N GLY A 28 -15.93 21.54 -1.15
CA GLY A 28 -15.37 22.75 -0.54
C GLY A 28 -14.75 22.54 0.85
N ASP A 29 -14.52 21.29 1.27
CA ASP A 29 -13.90 20.95 2.55
C ASP A 29 -12.73 19.98 2.35
N LEU A 30 -11.52 20.54 2.27
CA LEU A 30 -10.29 19.77 2.11
C LEU A 30 -9.98 18.86 3.29
N LYS A 31 -10.66 19.03 4.44
CA LYS A 31 -10.45 18.21 5.63
C LYS A 31 -11.58 17.21 5.86
N LEU A 32 -12.45 17.01 4.88
CA LEU A 32 -13.62 16.16 5.05
C LEU A 32 -13.22 14.70 5.27
N MET A 33 -12.20 14.21 4.55
CA MET A 33 -11.68 12.86 4.77
C MET A 33 -11.25 12.66 6.23
N GLU A 34 -10.46 13.60 6.78
CA GLU A 34 -10.04 13.55 8.19
C GLU A 34 -11.24 13.46 9.16
N LYS A 35 -12.35 14.15 8.87
CA LYS A 35 -13.55 14.13 9.72
C LYS A 35 -14.29 12.79 9.63
N ILE A 36 -14.52 12.29 8.41
CA ILE A 36 -15.32 11.08 8.21
C ILE A 36 -14.62 9.81 8.70
N LEU A 37 -13.29 9.81 8.82
CA LEU A 37 -12.57 8.69 9.43
C LEU A 37 -13.01 8.45 10.88
N HIS A 38 -13.20 9.51 11.65
CA HIS A 38 -13.75 9.41 13.01
C HIS A 38 -15.18 8.86 13.00
N GLU A 39 -16.01 9.31 12.06
CA GLU A 39 -17.39 8.82 11.93
C GLU A 39 -17.44 7.32 11.59
N PHE A 40 -16.54 6.82 10.74
CA PHE A 40 -16.46 5.39 10.44
C PHE A 40 -15.99 4.57 11.64
N ALA A 41 -15.03 5.07 12.42
CA ALA A 41 -14.53 4.40 13.62
C ALA A 41 -15.61 4.24 14.70
N GLU A 42 -16.57 5.17 14.77
CA GLU A 42 -17.67 5.13 15.73
C GLU A 42 -18.79 4.13 15.35
N ILE A 43 -18.78 3.57 14.14
CA ILE A 43 -19.80 2.61 13.71
C ILE A 43 -19.64 1.30 14.49
N GLU A 44 -20.70 0.89 15.19
CA GLU A 44 -20.77 -0.40 15.88
C GLU A 44 -20.62 -1.57 14.89
N GLY A 45 -19.77 -2.53 15.21
CA GLY A 45 -19.44 -3.68 14.35
C GLY A 45 -18.27 -3.45 13.40
N VAL A 46 -17.91 -2.20 13.12
CA VAL A 46 -16.67 -1.89 12.38
C VAL A 46 -15.49 -2.01 13.34
N GLU A 47 -14.50 -2.82 12.96
CA GLU A 47 -13.26 -3.08 13.69
C GLU A 47 -12.04 -2.52 12.94
N ARG A 48 -12.14 -2.32 11.63
CA ARG A 48 -11.04 -1.81 10.80
C ARG A 48 -11.55 -0.90 9.68
N VAL A 49 -10.88 0.21 9.46
CA VAL A 49 -11.09 1.11 8.31
C VAL A 49 -9.77 1.28 7.59
N ARG A 50 -9.76 1.14 6.27
CA ARG A 50 -8.53 1.21 5.46
C ARG A 50 -8.77 2.10 4.24
N LEU A 51 -7.75 2.88 3.90
CA LEU A 51 -7.76 3.75 2.73
C LEU A 51 -6.82 3.18 1.66
N SER A 52 -7.24 3.27 0.40
CA SER A 52 -6.41 2.92 -0.77
C SER A 52 -6.33 4.10 -1.74
N TYR A 53 -5.47 3.99 -2.76
CA TYR A 53 -5.32 4.98 -3.82
C TYR A 53 -4.97 6.38 -3.29
N LEU A 54 -3.93 6.45 -2.45
CA LEU A 54 -3.46 7.69 -1.85
C LEU A 54 -2.47 8.38 -2.78
N GLN A 55 -2.76 9.62 -3.19
CA GLN A 55 -1.84 10.40 -4.00
C GLN A 55 -0.77 11.06 -3.11
N PRO A 56 0.53 10.69 -3.24
CA PRO A 56 1.58 11.17 -2.34
C PRO A 56 1.76 12.69 -2.35
N ALA A 57 1.63 13.31 -3.52
CA ALA A 57 1.75 14.76 -3.68
C ALA A 57 0.62 15.56 -2.99
N GLU A 58 -0.49 14.90 -2.65
CA GLU A 58 -1.65 15.51 -2.00
C GLU A 58 -1.83 15.06 -0.54
N MET A 59 -0.86 14.29 -0.05
CA MET A 59 -0.85 13.76 1.31
C MET A 59 -0.59 14.89 2.31
N ARG A 60 -1.67 15.43 2.88
CA ARG A 60 -1.57 16.50 3.90
C ARG A 60 -1.08 15.92 5.21
N PRO A 61 -0.27 16.65 5.99
CA PRO A 61 0.11 16.25 7.34
C PRO A 61 -1.10 15.95 8.24
N SER A 62 -2.21 16.69 8.10
CA SER A 62 -3.44 16.45 8.87
C SER A 62 -4.10 15.11 8.55
N LEU A 63 -4.12 14.71 7.26
CA LEU A 63 -4.69 13.44 6.86
C LEU A 63 -3.80 12.28 7.28
N LEU A 64 -2.48 12.44 7.18
CA LEU A 64 -1.52 11.46 7.68
C LEU A 64 -1.75 11.22 9.18
N GLN A 65 -1.84 12.31 9.96
CA GLN A 65 -2.09 12.23 11.39
C GLN A 65 -3.43 11.58 11.70
N ALA A 66 -4.51 11.97 11.00
CA ALA A 66 -5.83 11.37 11.17
C ALA A 66 -5.83 9.86 10.89
N MET A 67 -5.12 9.39 9.85
CA MET A 67 -5.02 7.96 9.54
C MET A 67 -4.30 7.15 10.63
N ILE A 68 -3.36 7.77 11.35
CA ILE A 68 -2.57 7.08 12.39
C ILE A 68 -3.25 7.15 13.76
N GLU A 69 -3.85 8.30 14.10
CA GLU A 69 -4.39 8.55 15.45
C GLU A 69 -5.84 8.12 15.62
N THR A 70 -6.60 7.97 14.52
CA THR A 70 -8.00 7.56 14.61
C THR A 70 -8.10 6.07 14.90
N ASP A 71 -8.77 5.74 16.00
CA ASP A 71 -9.02 4.34 16.38
C ASP A 71 -9.69 3.56 15.24
N LYS A 72 -9.38 2.26 15.14
CA LYS A 72 -9.79 1.34 14.07
C LYS A 72 -9.32 1.71 12.65
N VAL A 73 -8.74 2.89 12.40
CA VAL A 73 -8.12 3.19 11.11
C VAL A 73 -6.78 2.47 11.05
N ALA A 74 -6.63 1.58 10.07
CA ALA A 74 -5.39 0.86 9.88
C ALA A 74 -4.29 1.84 9.41
N PRO A 75 -3.09 1.83 10.03
CA PRO A 75 -1.95 2.60 9.56
C PRO A 75 -1.36 1.98 8.29
N TYR A 76 -2.15 2.02 7.21
CA TYR A 76 -1.87 1.42 5.92
C TYR A 76 -1.91 2.50 4.84
N PHE A 77 -0.85 2.54 4.04
CA PHE A 77 -0.60 3.59 3.06
C PHE A 77 -0.32 2.97 1.69
N ASP A 78 -1.37 2.83 0.89
CA ASP A 78 -1.28 2.50 -0.53
C ASP A 78 -0.99 3.77 -1.34
N LEU A 79 0.30 4.07 -1.49
CA LEU A 79 0.83 5.29 -2.09
C LEU A 79 1.12 5.07 -3.58
N SER A 80 0.45 5.85 -4.43
CA SER A 80 0.59 5.72 -5.88
C SER A 80 1.84 6.47 -6.40
N PHE A 81 3.06 5.95 -6.14
CA PHE A 81 4.29 6.61 -6.60
C PHE A 81 4.47 6.55 -8.12
N GLN A 82 4.18 5.41 -8.77
CA GLN A 82 4.33 5.13 -10.21
C GLN A 82 5.77 5.14 -10.75
N HIS A 83 6.59 6.10 -10.35
CA HIS A 83 8.02 6.15 -10.63
C HIS A 83 8.66 7.07 -9.58
N THR A 84 9.97 7.16 -9.53
CA THR A 84 10.71 8.05 -8.63
C THR A 84 11.48 9.15 -9.35
N SER A 85 11.55 9.10 -10.69
CA SER A 85 12.28 10.08 -11.48
C SER A 85 11.38 11.30 -11.72
N PRO A 86 11.81 12.53 -11.35
CA PRO A 86 11.00 13.71 -11.59
C PRO A 86 10.75 14.00 -13.08
N THR A 87 11.64 13.56 -13.98
CA THR A 87 11.45 13.74 -15.44
C THR A 87 10.37 12.80 -15.96
N VAL A 88 10.41 11.52 -15.56
CA VAL A 88 9.41 10.52 -15.94
C VAL A 88 8.05 10.83 -15.32
N LEU A 89 8.03 11.14 -14.01
CA LEU A 89 6.80 11.53 -13.31
C LEU A 89 6.11 12.73 -13.95
N ARG A 90 6.86 13.75 -14.37
CA ARG A 90 6.28 14.90 -15.06
C ARG A 90 5.61 14.51 -16.38
N ARG A 91 6.18 13.55 -17.13
CA ARG A 91 5.55 13.02 -18.35
C ARG A 91 4.30 12.19 -18.02
N MET A 92 4.27 11.52 -16.87
CA MET A 92 3.08 10.86 -16.30
C MET A 92 2.07 11.84 -15.68
N ARG A 93 2.28 13.16 -15.79
CA ARG A 93 1.46 14.21 -15.14
C ARG A 93 1.39 14.11 -13.61
N ARG A 94 2.46 13.57 -13.02
CA ARG A 94 2.65 13.44 -11.57
C ARG A 94 3.81 14.33 -11.12
N PHE A 95 3.86 14.55 -9.82
CA PHE A 95 4.90 15.35 -9.17
C PHE A 95 5.48 14.55 -8.02
N GLY A 96 6.79 14.65 -7.84
CA GLY A 96 7.53 13.94 -6.82
C GLY A 96 8.92 13.58 -7.30
N ASP A 97 9.69 12.97 -6.40
CA ASP A 97 11.02 12.43 -6.62
C ASP A 97 11.37 11.49 -5.46
N SER A 98 12.45 10.72 -5.61
CA SER A 98 12.94 9.79 -4.58
C SER A 98 13.06 10.43 -3.20
N GLU A 99 13.62 11.65 -3.13
CA GLU A 99 13.87 12.34 -1.85
C GLU A 99 12.56 12.66 -1.13
N LYS A 100 11.58 13.24 -1.82
CA LYS A 100 10.27 13.57 -1.25
C LYS A 100 9.50 12.34 -0.82
N PHE A 101 9.56 11.26 -1.60
CA PHE A 101 8.86 10.02 -1.28
C PHE A 101 9.49 9.31 -0.08
N LEU A 102 10.83 9.25 -0.01
CA LEU A 102 11.53 8.74 1.18
C LEU A 102 11.26 9.60 2.41
N HIS A 103 11.17 10.93 2.24
CA HIS A 103 10.79 11.83 3.32
C HIS A 103 9.37 11.51 3.84
N LEU A 104 8.38 11.37 2.95
CA LEU A 104 7.02 11.00 3.33
C LEU A 104 6.99 9.65 4.08
N ILE A 105 7.67 8.63 3.56
CA ILE A 105 7.80 7.32 4.22
C ILE A 105 8.41 7.46 5.61
N SER A 106 9.45 8.27 5.76
CA SER A 106 10.09 8.52 7.05
C SER A 106 9.16 9.20 8.05
N GLN A 107 8.30 10.14 7.59
CA GLN A 107 7.31 10.81 8.43
C GLN A 107 6.24 9.84 8.90
N ILE A 108 5.74 8.98 8.01
CA ILE A 108 4.79 7.91 8.34
C ILE A 108 5.37 7.02 9.44
N ARG A 109 6.59 6.51 9.23
CA ARG A 109 7.23 5.57 10.16
C ARG A 109 7.72 6.20 11.46
N ALA A 110 7.96 7.51 11.48
CA ALA A 110 8.24 8.22 12.72
C ALA A 110 7.02 8.26 13.65
N LEU A 111 5.81 8.26 13.08
CA LEU A 111 4.55 8.27 13.83
C LEU A 111 4.00 6.86 14.08
N SER A 112 4.18 5.95 13.12
CA SER A 112 3.78 4.54 13.23
C SER A 112 4.86 3.65 12.59
N PRO A 113 5.83 3.15 13.38
CA PRO A 113 6.94 2.32 12.87
C PRO A 113 6.48 1.03 12.15
N GLU A 114 5.32 0.53 12.54
CA GLU A 114 4.70 -0.71 12.06
C GLU A 114 3.78 -0.48 10.85
N ALA A 115 3.57 0.77 10.43
CA ALA A 115 2.70 1.12 9.31
C ALA A 115 3.04 0.31 8.05
N GLY A 116 2.00 -0.21 7.41
CA GLY A 116 2.10 -0.87 6.11
C GLY A 116 2.18 0.18 5.02
N ILE A 117 3.18 0.06 4.14
CA ILE A 117 3.33 0.98 2.99
C ILE A 117 3.46 0.15 1.73
N ARG A 118 2.57 0.43 0.77
CA ARG A 118 2.51 -0.21 -0.53
C ARG A 118 2.68 0.81 -1.64
N SER A 119 3.28 0.40 -2.75
CA SER A 119 3.26 1.18 -3.98
C SER A 119 3.38 0.30 -5.23
N ASN A 120 2.96 0.85 -6.36
CA ASN A 120 3.20 0.28 -7.68
C ASN A 120 4.13 1.19 -8.49
N PHE A 121 4.95 0.60 -9.34
CA PHE A 121 5.90 1.30 -10.21
C PHE A 121 5.77 0.81 -11.66
N ILE A 122 5.95 1.73 -12.60
CA ILE A 122 5.94 1.49 -14.04
C ILE A 122 7.34 1.74 -14.57
N VAL A 123 7.95 0.73 -15.17
CA VAL A 123 9.22 0.83 -15.90
C VAL A 123 8.98 0.80 -17.40
N GLY A 124 9.90 1.36 -18.18
CA GLY A 124 9.80 1.43 -19.64
C GLY A 124 8.97 2.60 -20.16
N PHE A 125 8.60 3.56 -19.31
CA PHE A 125 7.78 4.70 -19.74
C PHE A 125 8.51 5.53 -20.83
N PRO A 126 7.82 6.07 -21.85
CA PRO A 126 8.46 6.83 -22.92
C PRO A 126 9.42 7.92 -22.43
N GLY A 127 10.69 7.78 -22.78
CA GLY A 127 11.83 8.61 -22.38
C GLY A 127 12.49 8.29 -21.04
N GLU A 128 12.16 7.16 -20.40
CA GLU A 128 12.89 6.66 -19.24
C GLU A 128 14.33 6.28 -19.62
N THR A 129 15.31 6.93 -18.98
CA THR A 129 16.72 6.67 -19.19
C THR A 129 17.25 5.58 -18.25
N GLN A 130 18.47 5.09 -18.52
CA GLN A 130 19.12 4.14 -17.61
C GLN A 130 19.39 4.73 -16.22
N ALA A 131 19.60 6.05 -16.12
CA ALA A 131 19.77 6.72 -14.84
C ALA A 131 18.45 6.76 -14.05
N ASP A 132 17.32 7.06 -14.72
CA ASP A 132 16.00 7.06 -14.09
C ASP A 132 15.64 5.68 -13.51
N TYR A 133 15.93 4.62 -14.26
CA TYR A 133 15.74 3.24 -13.80
C TYR A 133 16.65 2.89 -12.62
N GLY A 134 17.92 3.32 -12.65
CA GLY A 134 18.86 3.13 -11.54
C GLY A 134 18.39 3.81 -10.25
N ASP A 135 17.95 5.07 -10.34
CA ASP A 135 17.40 5.82 -9.21
C ASP A 135 16.14 5.16 -8.62
N LEU A 136 15.33 4.50 -9.47
CA LEU A 136 14.18 3.71 -9.02
C LEU A 136 14.59 2.45 -8.26
N ALA A 137 15.60 1.71 -8.74
CA ALA A 137 16.12 0.53 -8.03
C ALA A 137 16.71 0.90 -6.66
N ASP A 138 17.47 2.00 -6.59
CA ASP A 138 18.00 2.53 -5.34
C ASP A 138 16.88 2.94 -4.38
N PHE A 139 15.81 3.56 -4.90
CA PHE A 139 14.65 3.92 -4.10
C PHE A 139 13.94 2.70 -3.52
N ILE A 140 13.67 1.66 -4.31
CA ILE A 140 13.00 0.44 -3.82
C ILE A 140 13.79 -0.17 -2.66
N THR A 141 15.12 -0.19 -2.78
CA THR A 141 16.02 -0.67 -1.73
C THR A 141 15.91 0.17 -0.45
N ALA A 142 15.86 1.50 -0.59
CA ALA A 142 15.83 2.42 0.56
C ALA A 142 14.45 2.54 1.22
N ALA A 143 13.37 2.38 0.45
CA ALA A 143 12.00 2.64 0.88
C ALA A 143 11.45 1.58 1.85
N LYS A 144 11.99 0.35 1.83
CA LYS A 144 11.59 -0.78 2.68
C LYS A 144 10.07 -1.02 2.67
N LEU A 145 9.45 -0.97 1.50
CA LEU A 145 7.99 -1.10 1.37
C LEU A 145 7.52 -2.51 1.79
N ASP A 146 6.28 -2.59 2.29
CA ASP A 146 5.66 -3.85 2.73
C ASP A 146 5.03 -4.61 1.55
N ALA A 147 4.70 -3.92 0.46
CA ALA A 147 4.29 -4.52 -0.80
C ALA A 147 4.68 -3.63 -1.98
N VAL A 148 5.12 -4.25 -3.07
CA VAL A 148 5.60 -3.56 -4.27
C VAL A 148 5.10 -4.26 -5.53
N GLY A 149 4.38 -3.54 -6.39
CA GLY A 149 4.04 -4.01 -7.73
C GLY A 149 4.92 -3.36 -8.79
N ILE A 150 5.49 -4.16 -9.70
CA ILE A 150 6.27 -3.67 -10.84
C ILE A 150 5.54 -4.01 -12.14
N PHE A 151 5.34 -3.01 -12.98
CA PHE A 151 4.63 -3.13 -14.25
C PHE A 151 5.48 -2.56 -15.38
N GLY A 152 5.45 -3.22 -16.54
CA GLY A 152 6.03 -2.66 -17.76
C GLY A 152 5.05 -1.66 -18.37
N TYR A 153 5.55 -0.55 -18.91
CA TYR A 153 4.75 0.33 -19.74
C TYR A 153 4.27 -0.41 -20.98
N SER A 154 2.97 -0.28 -21.25
CA SER A 154 2.33 -0.71 -22.48
C SER A 154 1.47 0.42 -23.02
N ASP A 155 1.43 0.56 -24.35
CA ASP A 155 0.52 1.49 -25.00
C ASP A 155 -0.93 1.03 -24.76
N GLU A 156 -1.71 1.81 -24.01
CA GLU A 156 -3.16 1.62 -23.90
C GLU A 156 -3.91 2.60 -24.81
N ASP A 157 -4.92 2.07 -25.52
CA ASP A 157 -5.81 2.85 -26.37
C ASP A 157 -6.46 4.00 -25.57
N ASN A 158 -6.37 5.23 -26.09
CA ASN A 158 -6.88 6.47 -25.49
C ASN A 158 -6.07 7.06 -24.32
N THR A 159 -4.83 6.65 -24.11
CA THR A 159 -3.92 7.35 -23.19
C THR A 159 -3.07 8.38 -23.92
N GLU A 160 -2.79 9.52 -23.28
CA GLU A 160 -1.89 10.53 -23.86
C GLU A 160 -0.44 10.04 -24.02
N ALA A 161 -0.09 8.96 -23.32
CA ALA A 161 1.23 8.33 -23.43
C ALA A 161 1.44 7.68 -24.81
N LEU A 162 0.36 7.32 -25.51
CA LEU A 162 0.40 6.71 -26.84
C LEU A 162 1.15 7.56 -27.86
N ASP A 163 0.97 8.89 -27.80
CA ASP A 163 1.53 9.87 -28.73
C ASP A 163 2.95 10.36 -28.31
N LEU A 164 3.50 9.84 -27.21
CA LEU A 164 4.84 10.24 -26.75
C LEU A 164 5.94 9.64 -27.62
N SER A 165 6.94 10.47 -27.92
CA SER A 165 8.20 10.04 -28.54
C SER A 165 9.12 9.33 -27.54
N ASP A 166 10.18 8.71 -28.05
CA ASP A 166 11.25 8.07 -27.24
C ASP A 166 10.78 6.83 -26.46
N LYS A 167 9.96 6.00 -27.10
CA LYS A 167 9.52 4.72 -26.51
C LYS A 167 10.73 3.82 -26.24
N VAL A 168 10.66 3.10 -25.13
CA VAL A 168 11.65 2.08 -24.75
C VAL A 168 11.29 0.79 -25.48
N GLU A 169 12.29 0.09 -26.01
CA GLU A 169 12.11 -1.20 -26.68
C GLU A 169 11.51 -2.23 -25.73
N GLU A 170 10.53 -3.01 -26.19
CA GLU A 170 9.79 -3.99 -25.38
C GLU A 170 10.71 -4.98 -24.65
N GLU A 171 11.80 -5.40 -25.30
CA GLU A 171 12.82 -6.26 -24.70
C GLU A 171 13.47 -5.62 -23.47
N VAL A 172 13.78 -4.33 -23.54
CA VAL A 172 14.36 -3.57 -22.41
C VAL A 172 13.33 -3.41 -21.30
N ILE A 173 12.05 -3.19 -21.63
CA ILE A 173 10.96 -3.13 -20.63
C ILE A 173 10.87 -4.47 -19.90
N ARG A 174 10.89 -5.59 -20.62
CA ARG A 174 10.83 -6.94 -20.03
C ARG A 174 12.01 -7.20 -19.10
N GLU A 175 13.23 -6.90 -19.54
CA GLU A 175 14.43 -7.04 -18.72
C GLU A 175 14.37 -6.19 -17.43
N ARG A 176 13.87 -4.95 -17.53
CA ARG A 176 13.67 -4.06 -16.38
C ARG A 176 12.62 -4.59 -15.41
N VAL A 177 11.49 -5.08 -15.91
CA VAL A 177 10.44 -5.68 -15.08
C VAL A 177 11.00 -6.89 -14.33
N GLU A 178 11.63 -7.83 -15.02
CA GLU A 178 12.16 -9.05 -14.39
C GLU A 178 13.19 -8.74 -13.29
N ALA A 179 14.15 -7.86 -13.59
CA ALA A 179 15.18 -7.49 -12.64
C ALA A 179 14.63 -6.72 -11.44
N LEU A 180 13.73 -5.76 -11.67
CA LEU A 180 13.19 -4.91 -10.61
C LEU A 180 12.16 -5.65 -9.74
N SER A 181 11.36 -6.56 -10.32
CA SER A 181 10.48 -7.45 -9.56
C SER A 181 11.27 -8.34 -8.63
N SER A 182 12.39 -8.91 -9.10
CA SER A 182 13.26 -9.76 -8.25
C SER A 182 13.83 -8.97 -7.07
N LEU A 183 14.24 -7.71 -7.29
CA LEU A 183 14.70 -6.82 -6.21
C LEU A 183 13.55 -6.46 -5.25
N ALA A 184 12.37 -6.18 -5.78
CA ALA A 184 11.19 -5.85 -4.98
C ALA A 184 10.78 -7.02 -4.07
N ASP A 185 10.77 -8.25 -4.60
CA ASP A 185 10.47 -9.47 -3.83
C ASP A 185 11.47 -9.70 -2.70
N GLU A 186 12.78 -9.51 -2.97
CA GLU A 186 13.82 -9.56 -1.94
C GLU A 186 13.55 -8.53 -0.84
N MET A 187 13.17 -7.31 -1.22
CA MET A 187 12.97 -6.22 -0.27
C MET A 187 11.70 -6.34 0.56
N VAL A 188 10.62 -6.82 -0.05
CA VAL A 188 9.38 -7.15 0.66
C VAL A 188 9.63 -8.32 1.63
N SER A 189 10.38 -9.35 1.22
CA SER A 189 10.75 -10.48 2.08
C SER A 189 11.55 -10.03 3.31
N LEU A 190 12.56 -9.18 3.10
CA LEU A 190 13.32 -8.58 4.21
C LEU A 190 12.45 -7.69 5.12
N ARG A 191 11.44 -7.02 4.56
CA ARG A 191 10.49 -6.23 5.35
C ARG A 191 9.58 -7.11 6.20
N ALA A 192 9.04 -8.19 5.64
CA ALA A 192 8.23 -9.16 6.35
C ALA A 192 9.03 -9.85 7.47
N GLN A 193 10.26 -10.27 7.20
CA GLN A 193 11.15 -10.86 8.21
C GLN A 193 11.42 -9.91 9.40
N ALA A 194 11.51 -8.60 9.13
CA ALA A 194 11.70 -7.60 10.18
C ALA A 194 10.49 -7.46 11.13
N ARG A 195 9.33 -8.06 10.78
CA ARG A 195 8.13 -8.09 11.62
C ARG A 195 8.11 -9.26 12.61
N ILE A 196 9.06 -10.20 12.55
CA ILE A 196 9.15 -11.29 13.53
C ILE A 196 9.30 -10.71 14.94
N GLY A 197 8.40 -11.11 15.84
CA GLY A 197 8.27 -10.58 17.20
C GLY A 197 7.27 -9.44 17.36
N GLU A 198 6.73 -8.90 16.27
CA GLU A 198 5.67 -7.88 16.30
C GLU A 198 4.34 -8.48 16.77
N SER A 199 3.59 -7.73 17.59
CA SER A 199 2.22 -8.10 17.96
C SER A 199 1.26 -7.58 16.91
N VAL A 200 0.45 -8.48 16.34
CA VAL A 200 -0.47 -8.17 15.25
C VAL A 200 -1.88 -8.64 15.57
N ARG A 201 -2.88 -7.90 15.07
CA ARG A 201 -4.29 -8.29 15.10
C ARG A 201 -4.73 -8.71 13.70
N VAL A 202 -5.01 -9.99 13.51
CA VAL A 202 -5.27 -10.61 12.20
C VAL A 202 -6.76 -10.87 12.02
N LEU A 203 -7.35 -10.39 10.93
CA LEU A 203 -8.71 -10.75 10.51
C LEU A 203 -8.65 -12.05 9.71
N ILE A 204 -9.30 -13.12 10.17
CA ILE A 204 -9.36 -14.41 9.47
C ILE A 204 -10.30 -14.33 8.27
N GLU A 205 -9.80 -14.75 7.11
CA GLU A 205 -10.53 -14.70 5.84
C GLU A 205 -10.68 -16.08 5.19
N ASP A 206 -9.78 -17.02 5.52
CA ASP A 206 -9.87 -18.42 5.10
C ASP A 206 -9.72 -19.34 6.32
N ALA A 207 -10.79 -20.04 6.68
CA ALA A 207 -10.81 -20.99 7.79
C ALA A 207 -10.20 -22.36 7.43
N GLU A 208 -10.10 -22.73 6.16
CA GLU A 208 -9.48 -24.00 5.76
C GLU A 208 -7.95 -23.87 5.78
N LEU A 209 -7.44 -22.75 5.29
CA LEU A 209 -6.01 -22.42 5.28
C LEU A 209 -5.53 -21.80 6.61
N GLN A 210 -6.46 -21.41 7.49
CA GLN A 210 -6.16 -20.66 8.73
C GLN A 210 -5.37 -19.38 8.43
N GLU A 211 -5.86 -18.63 7.44
CA GLU A 211 -5.20 -17.48 6.85
C GLU A 211 -6.06 -16.21 6.97
N GLY A 212 -5.40 -15.08 7.11
CA GLY A 212 -6.03 -13.78 7.24
C GLY A 212 -5.07 -12.62 7.01
N ARG A 213 -5.50 -11.41 7.36
CA ARG A 213 -4.70 -10.18 7.15
C ARG A 213 -4.53 -9.35 8.42
N ALA A 214 -3.28 -8.98 8.68
CA ALA A 214 -2.93 -7.96 9.66
C ALA A 214 -3.25 -6.55 9.14
N ALA A 215 -3.18 -5.54 10.01
CA ALA A 215 -3.49 -4.15 9.66
C ALA A 215 -2.58 -3.59 8.55
N HIS A 216 -1.34 -4.06 8.41
CA HIS A 216 -0.40 -3.61 7.38
C HIS A 216 -0.59 -4.32 6.03
N GLN A 217 -1.43 -5.36 5.95
CA GLN A 217 -1.67 -6.16 4.75
C GLN A 217 -2.99 -5.74 4.06
N GLY A 218 -2.90 -5.28 2.82
CA GLY A 218 -4.05 -5.01 1.96
C GLY A 218 -4.67 -6.30 1.39
N PRO A 219 -5.90 -6.23 0.88
CA PRO A 219 -6.57 -7.38 0.27
C PRO A 219 -5.92 -7.83 -1.05
N GLU A 220 -5.97 -9.13 -1.33
CA GLU A 220 -5.62 -9.82 -2.60
C GLU A 220 -4.18 -9.74 -3.12
N VAL A 221 -3.49 -8.61 -2.94
CA VAL A 221 -2.24 -8.30 -3.65
C VAL A 221 -1.02 -8.10 -2.76
N ASP A 222 -1.23 -8.07 -1.44
CA ASP A 222 -0.15 -8.01 -0.45
C ASP A 222 0.06 -9.41 0.17
N GLY A 223 1.05 -9.57 1.06
CA GLY A 223 1.23 -10.82 1.79
C GLY A 223 0.09 -11.10 2.79
N THR A 224 -0.03 -12.35 3.24
CA THR A 224 -1.04 -12.77 4.22
C THR A 224 -0.41 -13.24 5.53
N THR A 225 -1.23 -13.53 6.54
CA THR A 225 -0.79 -14.06 7.83
C THR A 225 -1.49 -15.39 8.11
N THR A 226 -0.72 -16.45 8.30
CA THR A 226 -1.21 -17.81 8.54
C THR A 226 -0.97 -18.27 9.98
N PHE A 227 -1.87 -19.11 10.49
CA PHE A 227 -1.77 -19.77 11.78
C PHE A 227 -1.63 -21.29 11.63
N ILE A 228 -0.81 -21.92 12.48
CA ILE A 228 -0.56 -23.37 12.41
C ILE A 228 -1.24 -24.08 13.59
N GLY A 229 -2.00 -25.13 13.29
CA GLY A 229 -2.63 -25.98 14.30
C GLY A 229 -3.79 -25.32 15.04
N THR A 230 -4.40 -24.30 14.43
CA THR A 230 -5.57 -23.57 14.96
C THR A 230 -6.84 -23.95 14.18
N ASN A 231 -7.98 -23.47 14.66
CA ASN A 231 -9.29 -23.68 14.02
C ASN A 231 -10.19 -22.45 14.23
N PHE A 232 -9.72 -21.31 13.74
CA PHE A 232 -10.47 -20.05 13.75
C PHE A 232 -11.53 -20.00 12.66
N GLU A 233 -12.54 -19.17 12.88
CA GLU A 233 -13.64 -18.93 11.95
C GLU A 233 -13.42 -17.63 11.17
N VAL A 234 -13.89 -17.60 9.92
CA VAL A 234 -13.88 -16.39 9.08
C VAL A 234 -14.59 -15.24 9.80
N GLY A 235 -13.99 -14.05 9.75
CA GLY A 235 -14.49 -12.84 10.42
C GLY A 235 -13.95 -12.63 11.84
N GLN A 236 -13.26 -13.61 12.41
CA GLN A 236 -12.63 -13.45 13.73
C GLN A 236 -11.37 -12.57 13.65
N TYR A 237 -11.17 -11.74 14.68
CA TYR A 237 -9.92 -11.01 14.88
C TYR A 237 -9.10 -11.70 15.96
N ILE A 238 -7.88 -12.10 15.62
CA ILE A 238 -6.96 -12.83 16.49
C ILE A 238 -5.75 -11.95 16.80
N ASP A 239 -5.53 -11.68 18.08
CA ASP A 239 -4.30 -11.06 18.57
C ASP A 239 -3.20 -12.12 18.68
N ALA A 240 -2.06 -11.85 18.06
CA ALA A 240 -0.99 -12.83 17.86
C ALA A 240 0.38 -12.17 17.81
N VAL A 241 1.43 -12.98 17.85
CA VAL A 241 2.81 -12.56 17.60
C VAL A 241 3.32 -13.22 16.33
N VAL A 242 3.96 -12.45 15.45
CA VAL A 242 4.62 -12.98 14.27
C VAL A 242 5.84 -13.80 14.71
N ILE A 243 5.90 -15.07 14.31
CA ILE A 243 6.97 -15.99 14.70
C ILE A 243 7.90 -16.37 13.54
N ASP A 244 7.44 -16.24 12.30
CA ASP A 244 8.21 -16.55 11.10
C ASP A 244 7.65 -15.78 9.89
N SER A 245 8.37 -15.84 8.76
CA SER A 245 7.94 -15.25 7.48
C SER A 245 8.39 -16.10 6.29
N MET A 246 7.56 -16.18 5.25
CA MET A 246 7.87 -16.86 3.99
C MET A 246 7.65 -15.90 2.83
N GLY A 247 8.72 -15.28 2.32
CA GLY A 247 8.57 -14.18 1.36
C GLY A 247 7.82 -13.02 2.01
N ALA A 248 6.73 -12.56 1.39
CA ALA A 248 5.88 -11.51 1.94
C ALA A 248 4.92 -11.99 3.05
N ASP A 249 4.72 -13.31 3.16
CA ASP A 249 3.74 -13.90 4.06
C ASP A 249 4.31 -14.07 5.47
N LEU A 250 3.43 -14.00 6.46
CA LEU A 250 3.77 -14.12 7.87
C LEU A 250 3.17 -15.37 8.48
N VAL A 251 3.88 -15.96 9.44
CA VAL A 251 3.33 -17.00 10.32
C VAL A 251 3.19 -16.42 11.72
N ALA A 252 2.00 -16.53 12.29
CA ALA A 252 1.70 -15.99 13.61
C ALA A 252 1.26 -17.06 14.61
N GLN A 253 1.49 -16.79 15.89
CA GLN A 253 1.06 -17.62 17.00
C GLN A 253 0.27 -16.79 18.01
N VAL A 254 -0.83 -17.35 18.52
CA VAL A 254 -1.67 -16.73 19.55
C VAL A 254 -0.85 -16.48 20.82
N GLN A 255 -1.11 -15.34 21.46
CA GLN A 255 -0.54 -15.01 22.77
C GLN A 255 -1.11 -15.85 23.92
#